data_AF-A0A4R1QKQ2-F1
#
_entry.id   AF-A0A4R1QKQ2-F1
#
_cell.length_a   1.000
_cell.length_b   1.000
_cell.length_c   1.000
_cell.angle_alpha   90.00
_cell.angle_beta   90.00
_cell.angle_gamma   90.00
#
_symmetry.space_group_name_H-M   'P 1'
#
loop_
_entity.id
_entity.type
_entity.pdbx_description
1 polymer ?
#
loop_
_entity_poly.entity_id
_entity_poly.type
_entity_poly.pdbx_seq_one_letter_code
_entity_poly.pdbx_strand_id
1 'polypeptide(L)'
;MKRIKPWIAVNFFLFTLILLIPTLLVWPFHDKKEKTLQAETHAVKVQERDEPAVEVAVYRSKEKKIERIPLEEYVVGVVAAEMPAEFELEALKAQALTARTYIVKQLLNDQPIQLPKGANVTDTVMHQVYYSKEELKQMWGISYDWKIKKITEAVEATRGQILMYNNEPIEASFFSTSNGYTENSEAYWKNAFPYLKSVASPWDEKSPKFYDQTTMSVAEFERRLGVKLPTDGSVGKIIARTPGKRIDTVEINGKRLKGREIREKLELKSTDFTWARKGNRIVITTKGYGHGVGMSQYGANFLAKEGKTYEQIVKYYYQGVEIRGLSLVASKF
;
A
#
# COMPACT_ATOMS: atom_id res chain seq x y z
N MET A 1 69.06 14.50 -52.06
CA MET A 1 68.44 13.70 -50.97
C MET A 1 68.06 14.64 -49.84
N LYS A 2 66.75 14.91 -49.63
CA LYS A 2 66.29 15.85 -48.60
C LYS A 2 66.39 15.20 -47.22
N ARG A 3 67.23 15.75 -46.33
CA ARG A 3 67.36 15.29 -44.93
C ARG A 3 66.01 15.44 -44.23
N ILE A 4 65.43 14.32 -43.79
CA ILE A 4 64.23 14.32 -42.95
C ILE A 4 64.58 15.06 -41.65
N LYS A 5 63.79 16.08 -41.30
CA LYS A 5 64.01 16.85 -40.08
C LYS A 5 63.77 15.94 -38.86
N PRO A 6 64.63 15.95 -37.83
CA PRO A 6 64.60 14.97 -36.73
C PRO A 6 63.25 14.90 -35.99
N TRP A 7 62.52 16.01 -35.86
CA TRP A 7 61.18 16.05 -35.26
C TRP A 7 60.10 15.25 -36.03
N ILE A 8 60.24 15.04 -37.34
CA ILE A 8 59.29 14.23 -38.14
C ILE A 8 59.52 12.75 -37.86
N ALA A 9 60.78 12.33 -37.69
CA ALA A 9 61.12 10.97 -37.30
C ALA A 9 60.64 10.65 -35.87
N VAL A 10 60.75 11.61 -34.95
CA VAL A 10 60.26 11.47 -33.56
C VAL A 10 58.73 11.35 -33.51
N ASN A 11 58.00 12.19 -34.26
CA ASN A 11 56.54 12.10 -34.29
C ASN A 11 56.05 10.82 -34.98
N PHE A 12 56.72 10.37 -36.04
CA PHE A 12 56.40 9.09 -36.68
C PHE A 12 56.66 7.90 -35.75
N PHE A 13 57.75 7.94 -34.97
CA PHE A 13 58.04 6.93 -33.95
C PHE A 13 57.01 6.94 -32.81
N LEU A 14 56.58 8.12 -32.36
CA LEU A 14 55.55 8.24 -31.32
C LEU A 14 54.19 7.72 -31.81
N PHE A 15 53.83 8.02 -33.05
CA PHE A 15 52.57 7.59 -33.67
C PHE A 15 52.53 6.07 -33.90
N THR A 16 53.65 5.48 -34.32
CA THR A 16 53.78 4.01 -34.44
C THR A 16 53.70 3.33 -33.07
N LEU A 17 54.30 3.91 -32.02
CA LEU A 17 54.23 3.36 -30.66
C LEU A 17 52.79 3.35 -30.10
N ILE A 18 52.03 4.44 -30.33
CA ILE A 18 50.63 4.56 -29.88
C ILE A 18 49.71 3.55 -30.58
N LEU A 19 50.00 3.17 -31.83
CA LEU A 19 49.20 2.19 -32.57
C LEU A 19 49.63 0.73 -32.29
N LEU A 20 50.93 0.47 -32.15
CA LEU A 20 51.48 -0.88 -31.95
C LEU A 20 51.28 -1.43 -30.55
N ILE A 21 51.40 -0.58 -29.51
CA ILE A 21 51.27 -1.05 -28.13
C ILE A 21 49.86 -1.62 -27.86
N PRO A 22 48.75 -0.94 -28.20
CA PRO A 22 47.41 -1.49 -28.01
C PRO A 22 47.15 -2.74 -28.85
N THR A 23 47.66 -2.82 -30.08
CA THR A 23 47.48 -4.01 -30.93
C THR A 23 48.24 -5.21 -30.38
N LEU A 24 49.47 -5.04 -29.91
CA LEU A 24 50.23 -6.11 -29.25
C LEU A 24 49.62 -6.54 -27.90
N LEU A 25 49.01 -5.60 -27.15
CA LEU A 25 48.29 -5.90 -25.90
C LEU A 25 47.03 -6.75 -26.13
N VAL A 26 46.36 -6.58 -27.28
CA VAL A 26 45.15 -7.32 -27.65
C VAL A 26 45.46 -8.59 -28.44
N TRP A 27 46.64 -8.71 -29.05
CA TRP A 27 47.09 -9.89 -29.79
C TRP A 27 46.94 -11.23 -29.03
N PRO A 28 47.33 -11.37 -27.75
CA PRO A 28 47.12 -12.62 -27.00
C PRO A 28 45.65 -12.95 -26.70
N PHE A 29 44.72 -12.04 -27.03
CA PHE A 29 43.27 -12.24 -26.92
C PHE A 29 42.59 -12.53 -28.27
N HIS A 30 43.32 -12.50 -29.40
CA HIS A 30 42.75 -12.72 -30.74
C HIS A 30 42.48 -14.20 -31.06
N ASP A 31 43.17 -15.13 -30.39
CA ASP A 31 42.98 -16.58 -30.55
C ASP A 31 42.00 -17.20 -29.52
N LYS A 32 41.23 -16.37 -28.79
CA LYS A 32 40.18 -16.84 -27.86
C LYS A 32 38.77 -16.41 -28.31
N LYS A 33 38.36 -16.89 -29.47
CA LYS A 33 36.97 -17.22 -29.85
C LYS A 33 37.10 -18.42 -30.78
N GLU A 34 36.73 -19.64 -30.41
CA GLU A 34 35.38 -20.08 -30.09
C GLU A 34 35.42 -21.19 -29.03
N LYS A 35 35.07 -20.84 -27.80
CA LYS A 35 34.19 -21.74 -27.04
C LYS A 35 32.88 -21.01 -26.98
N THR A 36 31.92 -21.53 -27.71
CA THR A 36 30.50 -21.29 -27.51
C THR A 36 30.25 -21.40 -26.01
N LEU A 37 30.22 -20.26 -25.33
CA LEU A 37 29.41 -20.12 -24.13
C LEU A 37 27.99 -20.27 -24.68
N GLN A 38 27.54 -21.53 -24.77
CA GLN A 38 26.16 -21.80 -24.45
C GLN A 38 25.99 -21.11 -23.10
N ALA A 39 25.39 -19.92 -23.14
CA ALA A 39 24.61 -19.51 -22.01
C ALA A 39 23.71 -20.72 -21.79
N GLU A 40 24.01 -21.49 -20.75
CA GLU A 40 22.98 -22.15 -19.99
C GLU A 40 22.05 -21.01 -19.61
N THR A 41 21.12 -20.73 -20.52
CA THR A 41 19.78 -20.44 -20.16
C THR A 41 19.40 -21.60 -19.25
N HIS A 42 19.73 -21.46 -17.97
CA HIS A 42 18.69 -21.57 -16.98
C HIS A 42 17.63 -20.54 -17.41
N ALA A 43 16.88 -20.89 -18.45
CA ALA A 43 15.45 -20.76 -18.40
C ALA A 43 15.15 -21.27 -17.01
N VAL A 44 14.90 -20.33 -16.10
CA VAL A 44 14.05 -20.61 -14.97
C VAL A 44 12.88 -21.27 -15.66
N LYS A 45 12.80 -22.60 -15.56
CA LYS A 45 11.55 -23.30 -15.74
C LYS A 45 10.68 -22.56 -14.75
N VAL A 46 9.89 -21.62 -15.26
CA VAL A 46 8.64 -21.24 -14.63
C VAL A 46 7.95 -22.58 -14.62
N GLN A 47 8.13 -23.29 -13.52
CA GLN A 47 7.37 -24.47 -13.20
C GLN A 47 5.95 -23.98 -13.43
N GLU A 48 5.25 -24.53 -14.43
CA GLU A 48 3.82 -24.32 -14.55
C GLU A 48 3.27 -24.81 -13.22
N ARG A 49 3.00 -23.85 -12.35
CA ARG A 49 2.41 -24.11 -11.04
C ARG A 49 0.94 -24.25 -11.34
N ASP A 50 0.37 -25.41 -10.98
CA ASP A 50 -1.06 -25.74 -11.06
C ASP A 50 -1.92 -24.86 -10.12
N GLU A 51 -1.66 -23.55 -10.08
CA GLU A 51 -2.52 -22.58 -9.44
C GLU A 51 -3.61 -22.16 -10.43
N PRO A 52 -4.87 -21.99 -9.98
CA PRO A 52 -5.91 -21.49 -10.85
C PRO A 52 -5.49 -20.14 -11.40
N ALA A 53 -5.68 -19.94 -12.71
CA ALA A 53 -5.53 -18.64 -13.35
C ALA A 53 -6.65 -17.70 -12.88
N VAL A 54 -6.59 -17.25 -11.62
CA VAL A 54 -7.53 -16.30 -11.07
C VAL A 54 -7.24 -14.94 -11.71
N GLU A 55 -8.22 -14.43 -12.43
CA GLU A 55 -8.20 -13.07 -12.97
C GLU A 55 -9.14 -12.18 -12.17
N VAL A 56 -8.76 -10.91 -12.07
CA VAL A 56 -9.56 -9.86 -11.46
C VAL A 56 -10.11 -8.97 -12.56
N ALA A 57 -11.43 -8.86 -12.68
CA ALA A 57 -12.06 -7.90 -13.58
C ALA A 57 -12.14 -6.52 -12.90
N VAL A 58 -11.20 -5.64 -13.21
CA VAL A 58 -11.08 -4.29 -12.64
C VAL A 58 -11.83 -3.29 -13.51
N TYR A 59 -12.79 -2.57 -12.93
CA TYR A 59 -13.39 -1.42 -13.59
C TYR A 59 -12.49 -0.19 -13.44
N ARG A 60 -11.99 0.31 -14.58
CA ARG A 60 -11.14 1.49 -14.70
C ARG A 60 -12.03 2.72 -14.83
N SER A 61 -12.17 3.52 -13.77
CA SER A 61 -13.21 4.56 -13.68
C SER A 61 -13.00 5.69 -14.69
N LYS A 62 -11.74 6.02 -14.99
CA LYS A 62 -11.38 7.07 -15.94
C LYS A 62 -11.66 6.65 -17.39
N GLU A 63 -11.34 5.42 -17.74
CA GLU A 63 -11.50 4.86 -19.08
C GLU A 63 -12.88 4.23 -19.32
N LYS A 64 -13.67 4.04 -18.25
CA LYS A 64 -14.99 3.37 -18.26
C LYS A 64 -14.97 1.99 -18.92
N LYS A 65 -13.90 1.23 -18.68
CA LYS A 65 -13.71 -0.12 -19.23
C LYS A 65 -13.35 -1.12 -18.14
N ILE A 66 -13.56 -2.40 -18.44
CA ILE A 66 -13.18 -3.51 -17.58
C ILE A 66 -11.91 -4.14 -18.14
N GLU A 67 -10.89 -4.28 -17.31
CA GLU A 67 -9.65 -4.99 -17.62
C GLU A 67 -9.56 -6.26 -16.78
N ARG A 68 -9.19 -7.38 -17.41
CA ARG A 68 -8.93 -8.64 -16.72
C ARG A 68 -7.44 -8.75 -16.45
N ILE A 69 -7.08 -8.87 -15.19
CA ILE A 69 -5.70 -8.79 -14.72
C ILE A 69 -5.38 -10.04 -13.92
N PRO A 70 -4.28 -10.75 -14.18
CA PRO A 70 -3.86 -11.87 -13.33
C PRO A 70 -3.78 -11.44 -11.87
N LEU A 71 -4.26 -12.28 -10.94
CA LEU A 71 -4.39 -11.93 -9.53
C LEU A 71 -3.09 -11.35 -8.94
N GLU A 72 -1.95 -11.97 -9.19
CA GLU A 72 -0.68 -11.52 -8.63
C GLU A 72 -0.23 -10.16 -9.21
N GLU A 73 -0.52 -9.91 -10.49
CA GLU A 73 -0.27 -8.59 -11.10
C GLU A 73 -1.19 -7.51 -10.53
N TYR A 74 -2.46 -7.85 -10.29
CA TYR A 74 -3.39 -6.97 -9.59
C TYR A 74 -2.89 -6.62 -8.18
N VAL A 75 -2.43 -7.63 -7.43
CA VAL A 75 -1.90 -7.43 -6.07
C VAL A 75 -0.66 -6.54 -6.08
N VAL A 76 0.25 -6.67 -7.06
CA VAL A 76 1.38 -5.73 -7.23
C VAL A 76 0.90 -4.30 -7.37
N GLY A 77 -0.08 -4.04 -8.24
CA GLY A 77 -0.62 -2.69 -8.44
C GLY A 77 -1.32 -2.13 -7.20
N VAL A 78 -1.99 -2.98 -6.41
CA VAL A 78 -2.61 -2.57 -5.14
C VAL A 78 -1.56 -2.25 -4.08
N VAL A 79 -0.56 -3.12 -3.87
CA VAL A 79 0.51 -2.84 -2.89
C VAL A 79 1.26 -1.55 -3.25
N ALA A 80 1.52 -1.34 -4.53
CA ALA A 80 2.13 -0.12 -5.05
C ALA A 80 1.32 1.16 -4.81
N ALA A 81 -0.01 1.05 -4.83
CA ALA A 81 -0.91 2.18 -4.60
C ALA A 81 -1.11 2.48 -3.11
N GLU A 82 -1.14 1.44 -2.28
CA GLU A 82 -1.53 1.54 -0.87
C GLU A 82 -0.36 1.76 0.09
N MET A 83 0.83 1.22 -0.22
CA MET A 83 1.97 1.23 0.68
C MET A 83 3.23 1.80 0.01
N PRO A 84 3.96 2.74 0.66
CA PRO A 84 5.21 3.25 0.10
C PRO A 84 6.24 2.13 -0.10
N ALA A 85 6.88 2.08 -1.27
CA ALA A 85 7.90 1.08 -1.59
C ALA A 85 9.13 1.13 -0.66
N GLU A 86 9.35 2.27 0.01
CA GLU A 86 10.37 2.48 1.03
C GLU A 86 10.11 1.67 2.31
N PHE A 87 8.89 1.18 2.54
CA PHE A 87 8.58 0.37 3.73
C PHE A 87 9.34 -0.96 3.72
N GLU A 88 9.52 -1.54 4.90
CA GLU A 88 10.23 -2.80 5.06
C GLU A 88 9.59 -3.93 4.25
N LEU A 89 10.42 -4.87 3.77
CA LEU A 89 9.95 -5.96 2.92
C LEU A 89 8.87 -6.80 3.62
N GLU A 90 9.04 -7.08 4.92
CA GLU A 90 8.06 -7.83 5.71
C GLU A 90 6.71 -7.10 5.85
N ALA A 91 6.72 -5.77 5.86
CA ALA A 91 5.49 -4.97 5.86
C ALA A 91 4.80 -5.01 4.49
N LEU A 92 5.57 -4.95 3.39
CA LEU A 92 5.05 -5.10 2.03
C LEU A 92 4.45 -6.50 1.82
N LYS A 93 5.09 -7.55 2.34
CA LYS A 93 4.56 -8.93 2.34
C LYS A 93 3.23 -9.02 3.10
N ALA A 94 3.14 -8.42 4.30
CA ALA A 94 1.90 -8.38 5.07
C ALA A 94 0.78 -7.64 4.33
N GLN A 95 1.11 -6.56 3.62
CA GLN A 95 0.17 -5.84 2.75
C GLN A 95 -0.26 -6.70 1.56
N ALA A 96 0.65 -7.47 0.95
CA ALA A 96 0.31 -8.37 -0.15
C ALA A 96 -0.71 -9.45 0.29
N LEU A 97 -0.51 -10.10 1.45
CA LEU A 97 -1.49 -11.06 2.00
C LEU A 97 -2.85 -10.40 2.23
N THR A 98 -2.83 -9.22 2.85
CA THR A 98 -4.03 -8.46 3.16
C THR A 98 -4.79 -8.10 1.87
N ALA A 99 -4.08 -7.60 0.86
CA ALA A 99 -4.68 -7.20 -0.41
C ALA A 99 -5.22 -8.40 -1.19
N ARG A 100 -4.46 -9.49 -1.27
CA ARG A 100 -4.88 -10.74 -1.92
C ARG A 100 -6.12 -11.33 -1.25
N THR A 101 -6.15 -11.35 0.08
CA THR A 101 -7.30 -11.86 0.83
C THR A 101 -8.55 -11.02 0.57
N TYR A 102 -8.41 -9.69 0.58
CA TYR A 102 -9.50 -8.78 0.28
C TYR A 102 -10.11 -9.08 -1.09
N ILE A 103 -9.30 -9.10 -2.15
CA ILE A 103 -9.82 -9.31 -3.50
C ILE A 103 -10.40 -10.71 -3.69
N VAL A 104 -9.77 -11.75 -3.12
CA VAL A 104 -10.27 -13.12 -3.13
C VAL A 104 -11.64 -13.20 -2.48
N LYS A 105 -11.83 -12.55 -1.32
CA LYS A 105 -13.14 -12.51 -0.67
C LYS A 105 -14.19 -11.80 -1.53
N GLN A 106 -13.83 -10.71 -2.23
CA GLN A 106 -14.77 -10.03 -3.12
C GLN A 106 -15.14 -10.88 -4.34
N LEU A 107 -14.17 -11.62 -4.90
CA LEU A 107 -14.43 -12.54 -6.01
C LEU A 107 -15.38 -13.68 -5.63
N LEU A 108 -15.34 -14.14 -4.37
CA LEU A 108 -16.22 -15.20 -3.87
C LEU A 108 -17.63 -14.72 -3.48
N ASN A 109 -17.84 -13.41 -3.36
CA ASN A 109 -19.12 -12.84 -2.98
C ASN A 109 -19.93 -12.46 -4.24
N ASP A 110 -20.98 -13.22 -4.54
CA ASP A 110 -21.91 -12.98 -5.68
C ASP A 110 -22.77 -11.71 -5.56
N GLN A 111 -22.61 -10.92 -4.50
CA GLN A 111 -23.35 -9.68 -4.29
C GLN A 111 -22.52 -8.50 -4.80
N PRO A 112 -22.77 -7.98 -6.03
CA PRO A 112 -22.10 -6.78 -6.48
C PRO A 112 -22.51 -5.63 -5.55
N ILE A 113 -21.55 -5.17 -4.73
CA ILE A 113 -21.45 -3.76 -4.35
C ILE A 113 -21.70 -2.98 -5.65
N GLN A 114 -22.54 -1.95 -5.67
CA GLN A 114 -22.98 -1.23 -6.88
C GLN A 114 -21.85 -1.02 -7.91
N LEU A 115 -21.64 -2.01 -8.78
CA LEU A 115 -20.53 -2.13 -9.71
C LEU A 115 -21.16 -2.24 -11.11
N PRO A 116 -20.54 -1.65 -12.14
CA PRO A 116 -20.91 -1.95 -13.51
C PRO A 116 -20.92 -3.46 -13.75
N LYS A 117 -21.95 -3.97 -14.44
CA LYS A 117 -22.13 -5.42 -14.68
C LYS A 117 -20.85 -6.03 -15.26
N GLY A 118 -20.28 -7.01 -14.56
CA GLY A 118 -19.05 -7.71 -14.96
C GLY A 118 -17.75 -7.24 -14.31
N ALA A 119 -17.78 -6.24 -13.43
CA ALA A 119 -16.63 -5.82 -12.63
C ALA A 119 -16.63 -6.46 -11.24
N ASN A 120 -15.45 -6.82 -10.73
CA ASN A 120 -15.26 -7.33 -9.37
C ASN A 120 -14.88 -6.23 -8.38
N VAL A 121 -14.15 -5.19 -8.84
CA VAL A 121 -13.69 -4.06 -8.03
C VAL A 121 -13.59 -2.77 -8.86
N THR A 122 -13.54 -1.63 -8.19
CA THR A 122 -13.20 -0.32 -8.77
C THR A 122 -11.81 0.12 -8.34
N ASP A 123 -11.11 0.90 -9.17
CA ASP A 123 -9.86 1.62 -8.88
C ASP A 123 -9.98 2.79 -7.87
N THR A 124 -11.07 2.87 -7.10
CA THR A 124 -11.34 3.95 -6.15
C THR A 124 -11.20 3.48 -4.69
N VAL A 125 -11.14 4.45 -3.77
CA VAL A 125 -11.07 4.27 -2.30
C VAL A 125 -12.22 3.43 -1.71
N MET A 126 -13.25 3.13 -2.49
CA MET A 126 -14.35 2.24 -2.07
C MET A 126 -13.90 0.78 -1.91
N HIS A 127 -12.85 0.36 -2.61
CA HIS A 127 -12.30 -0.99 -2.51
C HIS A 127 -10.81 -0.94 -2.15
N GLN A 128 -9.96 -0.88 -3.17
CA GLN A 128 -8.51 -0.71 -3.08
C GLN A 128 -8.08 0.11 -4.29
N VAL A 129 -7.14 1.03 -4.11
CA VAL A 129 -6.58 1.75 -5.26
C VAL A 129 -5.70 0.79 -6.05
N TYR A 130 -5.86 0.75 -7.37
CA TYR A 130 -5.02 -0.05 -8.27
C TYR A 130 -4.42 0.86 -9.34
N TYR A 131 -3.09 0.84 -9.45
CA TYR A 131 -2.35 1.51 -10.52
C TYR A 131 -1.78 0.51 -11.51
N SER A 132 -1.92 0.81 -12.81
CA SER A 132 -1.27 0.03 -13.87
C SER A 132 0.25 0.27 -13.87
N LYS A 133 1.00 -0.61 -14.53
CA LYS A 133 2.46 -0.45 -14.70
C LYS A 133 2.82 0.88 -15.36
N GLU A 134 2.03 1.32 -16.34
CA GLU A 134 2.21 2.59 -17.05
C GLU A 134 2.01 3.78 -16.12
N GLU A 135 0.97 3.75 -15.28
CA GLU A 135 0.70 4.79 -14.28
C GLU A 135 1.82 4.86 -13.25
N LEU A 136 2.24 3.70 -12.73
CA LEU A 136 3.35 3.61 -11.77
C LEU A 136 4.65 4.14 -12.37
N LYS A 137 4.94 3.83 -13.64
CA LYS A 137 6.13 4.33 -14.33
C LYS A 137 6.10 5.85 -14.51
N GLN A 138 4.94 6.41 -14.85
CA GLN A 138 4.76 7.86 -14.94
C GLN A 138 4.94 8.55 -13.58
N MET A 139 4.36 7.98 -12.51
CA MET A 139 4.42 8.57 -11.17
C MET A 139 5.81 8.48 -10.53
N TRP A 140 6.51 7.35 -10.70
CA TRP A 140 7.78 7.12 -10.03
C TRP A 140 9.01 7.52 -10.85
N GLY A 141 8.86 7.69 -12.17
CA GLY A 141 9.94 8.12 -13.06
C GLY A 141 11.22 7.29 -12.87
N ILE A 142 12.33 7.94 -12.54
CA ILE A 142 13.63 7.29 -12.32
C ILE A 142 13.64 6.28 -11.17
N SER A 143 12.70 6.38 -10.23
CA SER A 143 12.59 5.44 -9.11
C SER A 143 11.76 4.20 -9.44
N TYR A 144 11.15 4.13 -10.62
CA TYR A 144 10.22 3.06 -10.97
C TYR A 144 10.85 1.67 -10.81
N ASP A 145 12.02 1.44 -11.41
CA ASP A 145 12.60 0.09 -11.52
C ASP A 145 12.90 -0.55 -10.16
N TRP A 146 13.45 0.20 -9.21
CA TRP A 146 13.75 -0.36 -7.88
C TRP A 146 12.48 -0.51 -7.02
N LYS A 147 11.51 0.41 -7.13
CA LYS A 147 10.25 0.36 -6.38
C LYS A 147 9.41 -0.82 -6.80
N ILE A 148 9.20 -0.98 -8.12
CA ILE A 148 8.40 -2.07 -8.65
C ILE A 148 9.08 -3.42 -8.36
N LYS A 149 10.41 -3.52 -8.49
CA LYS A 149 11.14 -4.74 -8.19
C LYS A 149 10.91 -5.20 -6.75
N LYS A 150 11.03 -4.29 -5.77
CA LYS A 150 10.86 -4.62 -4.35
C LYS A 150 9.42 -5.01 -4.01
N ILE A 151 8.44 -4.35 -4.61
CA ILE A 151 7.02 -4.70 -4.42
C ILE A 151 6.72 -6.06 -5.03
N THR A 152 7.16 -6.31 -6.26
CA THR A 152 7.00 -7.62 -6.91
C THR A 152 7.66 -8.74 -6.10
N GLU A 153 8.84 -8.50 -5.54
CA GLU A 153 9.51 -9.45 -4.63
C GLU A 153 8.63 -9.79 -3.41
N ALA A 154 8.00 -8.80 -2.78
CA ALA A 154 7.11 -9.03 -1.64
C ALA A 154 5.84 -9.81 -2.03
N VAL A 155 5.27 -9.51 -3.19
CA VAL A 155 4.07 -10.20 -3.71
C VAL A 155 4.39 -11.65 -4.06
N GLU A 156 5.47 -11.89 -4.80
CA GLU A 156 5.89 -13.25 -5.19
C GLU A 156 6.31 -14.10 -3.98
N ALA A 157 6.97 -13.51 -2.99
CA ALA A 157 7.33 -14.20 -1.74
C ALA A 157 6.11 -14.68 -0.94
N THR A 158 4.93 -14.12 -1.23
CA THR A 158 3.66 -14.45 -0.56
C THR A 158 2.60 -14.95 -1.54
N ARG A 159 3.04 -15.36 -2.74
CA ARG A 159 2.16 -15.80 -3.83
C ARG A 159 1.18 -16.86 -3.36
N GLY A 160 -0.08 -16.68 -3.74
CA GLY A 160 -1.15 -17.62 -3.39
C GLY A 160 -1.46 -17.70 -1.88
N GLN A 161 -0.85 -16.90 -1.01
CA GLN A 161 -1.18 -16.90 0.41
C GLN A 161 -2.31 -15.92 0.74
N ILE A 162 -3.29 -16.41 1.49
CA ILE A 162 -4.44 -15.64 2.00
C ILE A 162 -4.61 -15.85 3.51
N LEU A 163 -5.34 -14.92 4.14
CA LEU A 163 -5.71 -14.95 5.54
C LEU A 163 -7.10 -15.55 5.70
N MET A 164 -7.21 -16.60 6.52
CA MET A 164 -8.45 -17.32 6.76
C MET A 164 -8.81 -17.37 8.24
N TYR A 165 -10.10 -17.40 8.53
CA TYR A 165 -10.66 -17.67 9.85
C TYR A 165 -11.84 -18.63 9.67
N ASN A 166 -11.86 -19.74 10.42
CA ASN A 166 -12.87 -20.80 10.27
C ASN A 166 -13.04 -21.29 8.81
N ASN A 167 -11.92 -21.50 8.10
CA ASN A 167 -11.89 -21.94 6.70
C ASN A 167 -12.56 -21.00 5.69
N GLU A 168 -12.76 -19.72 6.04
CA GLU A 168 -13.22 -18.68 5.13
C GLU A 168 -12.21 -17.53 5.04
N PRO A 169 -12.02 -16.89 3.86
CA PRO A 169 -11.22 -15.68 3.75
C PRO A 169 -11.77 -14.55 4.63
N ILE A 170 -10.87 -13.89 5.37
CA ILE A 170 -11.29 -12.86 6.33
C ILE A 170 -11.67 -11.54 5.66
N GLU A 171 -12.36 -10.68 6.41
CA GLU A 171 -12.39 -9.24 6.13
C GLU A 171 -11.01 -8.61 6.42
N ALA A 172 -10.14 -8.57 5.41
CA ALA A 172 -8.76 -8.12 5.52
C ALA A 172 -8.62 -6.58 5.38
N SER A 173 -9.24 -5.83 6.29
CA SER A 173 -9.18 -4.36 6.27
C SER A 173 -7.84 -3.82 6.77
N PHE A 174 -7.37 -2.72 6.20
CA PHE A 174 -6.14 -2.04 6.60
C PHE A 174 -6.28 -0.53 6.46
N PHE A 175 -5.41 0.22 7.13
CA PHE A 175 -5.42 1.69 7.10
C PHE A 175 -4.02 2.25 7.36
N SER A 176 -3.85 3.56 7.15
CA SER A 176 -2.51 4.15 7.15
C SER A 176 -1.85 4.16 8.52
N THR A 177 -2.45 4.85 9.49
CA THR A 177 -1.83 5.11 10.79
C THR A 177 -2.86 5.06 11.91
N SER A 178 -2.53 4.39 13.02
CA SER A 178 -3.39 4.33 14.20
C SER A 178 -3.23 5.55 15.10
N ASN A 179 -4.12 5.73 16.07
CA ASN A 179 -3.97 6.71 17.15
C ASN A 179 -3.25 6.10 18.38
N GLY A 180 -2.54 4.98 18.19
CA GLY A 180 -1.97 4.15 19.25
C GLY A 180 -2.75 2.85 19.48
N TYR A 181 -3.97 2.73 18.92
CA TYR A 181 -4.81 1.53 18.97
C TYR A 181 -5.56 1.31 17.66
N THR A 182 -5.79 0.05 17.30
CA THR A 182 -6.78 -0.31 16.27
C THR A 182 -8.19 -0.32 16.86
N GLU A 183 -9.20 -0.48 16.03
CA GLU A 183 -10.61 -0.56 16.42
C GLU A 183 -11.16 -1.97 16.27
N ASN A 184 -12.17 -2.27 17.10
CA ASN A 184 -13.10 -3.34 16.79
C ASN A 184 -13.88 -3.00 15.52
N SER A 185 -14.19 -3.98 14.67
CA SER A 185 -14.96 -3.72 13.44
C SER A 185 -16.32 -3.10 13.70
N GLU A 186 -17.03 -3.55 14.75
CA GLU A 186 -18.35 -3.05 15.13
C GLU A 186 -18.36 -1.59 15.63
N ALA A 187 -17.19 -1.02 15.93
CA ALA A 187 -17.08 0.39 16.29
C ALA A 187 -17.14 1.31 15.06
N TYR A 188 -16.89 0.78 13.85
CA TYR A 188 -16.88 1.55 12.61
C TYR A 188 -17.93 1.07 11.60
N TRP A 189 -18.20 -0.23 11.54
CA TRP A 189 -19.19 -0.90 10.69
C TRP A 189 -20.27 -1.60 11.54
N LYS A 190 -21.33 -2.10 10.90
CA LYS A 190 -22.41 -2.81 11.61
C LYS A 190 -22.01 -4.22 12.06
N ASN A 191 -21.11 -4.88 11.33
CA ASN A 191 -20.78 -6.27 11.55
C ASN A 191 -19.59 -6.42 12.50
N ALA A 192 -19.73 -7.30 13.49
CA ALA A 192 -18.65 -7.71 14.37
C ALA A 192 -17.90 -8.89 13.75
N PHE A 193 -16.58 -8.81 13.65
CA PHE A 193 -15.73 -9.90 13.18
C PHE A 193 -14.79 -10.34 14.32
N PRO A 194 -14.70 -11.65 14.64
CA PRO A 194 -13.86 -12.13 15.76
C PRO A 194 -12.38 -11.78 15.62
N TYR A 195 -11.88 -11.70 14.38
CA TYR A 195 -10.49 -11.41 14.06
C TYR A 195 -10.19 -9.90 13.92
N LEU A 196 -11.20 -9.02 13.89
CA LEU A 196 -11.01 -7.56 13.82
C LEU A 196 -11.32 -6.93 15.19
N LYS A 197 -10.37 -7.08 16.10
CA LYS A 197 -10.44 -6.54 17.45
C LYS A 197 -9.35 -5.51 17.69
N SER A 198 -9.66 -4.56 18.58
CA SER A 198 -8.75 -3.52 19.02
C SER A 198 -7.51 -4.15 19.63
N VAL A 199 -6.36 -3.85 19.03
CA VAL A 199 -5.02 -4.15 19.56
C VAL A 199 -4.25 -2.85 19.74
N ALA A 200 -3.28 -2.86 20.64
CA ALA A 200 -2.36 -1.74 20.75
C ALA A 200 -1.56 -1.59 19.44
N SER A 201 -1.16 -0.37 19.10
CA SER A 201 -0.21 -0.13 18.02
C SER A 201 0.60 1.13 18.33
N PRO A 202 1.39 1.10 19.42
CA PRO A 202 2.11 2.28 19.91
C PRO A 202 3.18 2.75 18.92
N TRP A 203 3.63 1.89 18.01
CA TRP A 203 4.62 2.25 17.00
C TRP A 203 4.13 3.34 16.04
N ASP A 204 2.81 3.46 15.84
CA ASP A 204 2.22 4.48 14.99
C ASP A 204 2.52 5.91 15.43
N GLU A 205 2.85 6.14 16.71
CA GLU A 205 3.25 7.46 17.23
C GLU A 205 4.45 8.04 16.49
N LYS A 206 5.30 7.17 15.90
CA LYS A 206 6.48 7.56 15.10
C LYS A 206 6.12 7.87 13.64
N SER A 207 4.87 7.66 13.21
CA SER A 207 4.43 7.93 11.84
C SER A 207 4.41 9.44 11.57
N PRO A 208 4.90 9.91 10.40
CA PRO A 208 4.76 11.30 9.99
C PRO A 208 3.28 11.69 9.77
N LYS A 209 2.37 10.72 9.71
CA LYS A 209 0.92 10.93 9.57
C LYS A 209 0.16 10.75 10.89
N PHE A 210 0.87 10.69 12.02
CA PHE A 210 0.23 10.45 13.33
C PHE A 210 -0.61 11.65 13.78
N TYR A 211 -0.15 12.88 13.54
CA TYR A 211 -0.93 14.09 13.80
C TYR A 211 -1.27 14.80 12.49
N ASP A 212 -2.47 15.34 12.41
CA ASP A 212 -2.88 16.26 11.36
C ASP A 212 -3.69 17.41 11.97
N GLN A 213 -3.65 18.58 11.34
CA GLN A 213 -4.39 19.75 11.80
C GLN A 213 -5.13 20.37 10.63
N THR A 214 -6.44 20.49 10.77
CA THR A 214 -7.33 21.17 9.83
C THR A 214 -7.96 22.37 10.52
N THR A 215 -8.03 23.50 9.82
CA THR A 215 -8.67 24.71 10.34
C THR A 215 -9.73 25.21 9.38
N MET A 216 -10.94 25.44 9.88
CA MET A 216 -12.08 25.97 9.11
C MET A 216 -12.78 27.12 9.83
N SER A 217 -13.65 27.86 9.13
CA SER A 217 -14.46 28.89 9.76
C SER A 217 -15.59 28.27 10.60
N VAL A 218 -16.11 29.01 11.60
CA VAL A 218 -17.29 28.59 12.36
C VAL A 218 -18.49 28.38 11.43
N ALA A 219 -18.71 29.28 10.47
CA ALA A 219 -19.80 29.19 9.51
C ALA A 219 -19.71 27.90 8.65
N GLU A 220 -18.50 27.54 8.21
CA GLU A 220 -18.29 26.30 7.48
C GLU A 220 -18.53 25.06 8.34
N PHE A 221 -18.01 25.05 9.57
CA PHE A 221 -18.20 23.95 10.53
C PHE A 221 -19.69 23.71 10.81
N GLU A 222 -20.42 24.77 11.12
CA GLU A 222 -21.87 24.75 11.34
C GLU A 222 -22.64 24.22 10.13
N ARG A 223 -22.30 24.72 8.94
CA ARG A 223 -22.94 24.32 7.67
C ARG A 223 -22.69 22.85 7.37
N ARG A 224 -21.44 22.39 7.45
CA ARG A 224 -21.09 20.99 7.13
C ARG A 224 -21.74 20.01 8.11
N LEU A 225 -21.79 20.32 9.40
CA LEU A 225 -22.41 19.44 10.41
C LEU A 225 -23.92 19.64 10.59
N GLY A 226 -24.49 20.72 10.08
CA GLY A 226 -25.88 21.10 10.32
C GLY A 226 -26.12 21.33 11.81
N VAL A 227 -25.28 22.13 12.45
CA VAL A 227 -25.33 22.50 13.87
C VAL A 227 -25.17 24.01 14.02
N LYS A 228 -25.49 24.54 15.20
CA LYS A 228 -25.13 25.91 15.61
C LYS A 228 -24.27 25.87 16.85
N LEU A 229 -23.13 26.56 16.83
CA LEU A 229 -22.24 26.67 17.97
C LEU A 229 -22.77 27.73 18.95
N PRO A 230 -22.64 27.51 20.27
CA PRO A 230 -22.99 28.50 21.26
C PRO A 230 -22.09 29.74 21.18
N THR A 231 -22.56 30.86 21.74
CA THR A 231 -21.82 32.13 21.78
C THR A 231 -20.71 32.16 22.83
N ASP A 232 -20.72 31.20 23.77
CA ASP A 232 -19.77 31.07 24.89
C ASP A 232 -18.35 30.63 24.48
N GLY A 233 -18.13 30.39 23.19
CA GLY A 233 -16.84 29.97 22.64
C GLY A 233 -16.60 28.46 22.67
N SER A 234 -17.51 27.66 23.24
CA SER A 234 -17.42 26.20 23.19
C SER A 234 -17.77 25.65 21.81
N VAL A 235 -17.32 24.41 21.54
CA VAL A 235 -17.56 23.71 20.26
C VAL A 235 -18.50 22.53 20.48
N GLY A 236 -18.16 21.62 21.39
CA GLY A 236 -18.94 20.43 21.68
C GLY A 236 -18.25 19.53 22.69
N LYS A 237 -19.01 18.61 23.27
CA LYS A 237 -18.55 17.68 24.30
C LYS A 237 -18.46 16.26 23.74
N ILE A 238 -17.29 15.65 23.88
CA ILE A 238 -17.11 14.23 23.59
C ILE A 238 -17.86 13.44 24.67
N ILE A 239 -18.82 12.63 24.25
CA ILE A 239 -19.70 11.85 25.14
C ILE A 239 -19.14 10.46 25.37
N ALA A 240 -18.66 9.82 24.30
CA ALA A 240 -18.18 8.45 24.34
C ALA A 240 -17.00 8.25 23.39
N ARG A 241 -16.12 7.35 23.78
CA ARG A 241 -15.02 6.84 22.96
C ARG A 241 -15.14 5.33 22.79
N THR A 242 -14.67 4.84 21.66
CA THR A 242 -14.60 3.42 21.33
C THR A 242 -13.45 2.74 22.11
N PRO A 243 -13.36 1.40 22.11
CA PRO A 243 -12.21 0.69 22.68
C PRO A 243 -10.85 1.15 22.15
N GLY A 244 -10.74 1.41 20.84
CA GLY A 244 -9.54 1.96 20.20
C GLY A 244 -9.33 3.47 20.42
N LYS A 245 -10.03 4.05 21.39
CA LYS A 245 -9.94 5.44 21.84
C LYS A 245 -10.38 6.49 20.81
N ARG A 246 -10.97 6.11 19.68
CA ARG A 246 -11.61 7.06 18.76
C ARG A 246 -12.90 7.61 19.34
N ILE A 247 -13.36 8.75 18.83
CA ILE A 247 -14.64 9.33 19.25
C ILE A 247 -15.77 8.51 18.66
N ASP A 248 -16.63 7.99 19.54
CA ASP A 248 -17.88 7.36 19.13
C ASP A 248 -18.97 8.43 18.96
N THR A 249 -19.23 9.21 20.01
CA THR A 249 -20.34 10.16 20.04
C THR A 249 -19.90 11.51 20.59
N VAL A 250 -20.36 12.59 19.94
CA VAL A 250 -20.21 13.98 20.38
C VAL A 250 -21.59 14.62 20.51
N GLU A 251 -21.74 15.52 21.47
CA GLU A 251 -22.86 16.45 21.56
C GLU A 251 -22.40 17.87 21.21
N ILE A 252 -23.07 18.48 20.25
CA ILE A 252 -22.86 19.87 19.82
C ILE A 252 -24.20 20.58 19.95
N ASN A 253 -24.31 21.45 20.96
CA ASN A 253 -25.50 22.27 21.22
C ASN A 253 -26.82 21.46 21.18
N GLY A 254 -26.89 20.39 21.97
CA GLY A 254 -28.05 19.51 22.05
C GLY A 254 -28.18 18.48 20.93
N LYS A 255 -27.42 18.59 19.83
CA LYS A 255 -27.41 17.60 18.75
C LYS A 255 -26.31 16.57 18.95
N ARG A 256 -26.67 15.28 18.96
CA ARG A 256 -25.73 14.16 19.01
C ARG A 256 -25.30 13.77 17.60
N LEU A 257 -24.00 13.61 17.41
CA LEU A 257 -23.37 13.19 16.16
C LEU A 257 -22.39 12.05 16.43
N LYS A 258 -22.27 11.12 15.48
CA LYS A 258 -21.21 10.10 15.53
C LYS A 258 -19.88 10.68 15.08
N GLY A 259 -18.77 10.23 15.69
CA GLY A 259 -17.43 10.67 15.29
C GLY A 259 -17.13 10.38 13.81
N ARG A 260 -17.65 9.25 13.30
CA ARG A 260 -17.59 8.89 11.87
C ARG A 260 -18.28 9.91 10.97
N GLU A 261 -19.49 10.32 11.32
CA GLU A 261 -20.24 11.32 10.56
C GLU A 261 -19.48 12.67 10.53
N ILE A 262 -18.89 13.07 11.65
CA ILE A 262 -18.07 14.29 11.73
C ILE A 262 -16.84 14.16 10.83
N ARG A 263 -16.11 13.03 10.90
CA ARG A 263 -14.95 12.77 10.05
C ARG A 263 -15.30 12.86 8.57
N GLU A 264 -16.40 12.23 8.14
CA GLU A 264 -16.83 12.21 6.74
C GLU A 264 -17.25 13.61 6.26
N LYS A 265 -18.08 14.33 7.03
CA LYS A 265 -18.57 15.67 6.67
C LYS A 265 -17.46 16.74 6.67
N LEU A 266 -16.49 16.61 7.57
CA LEU A 266 -15.39 17.55 7.72
C LEU A 266 -14.10 17.08 7.04
N GLU A 267 -14.12 15.94 6.35
CA GLU A 267 -12.99 15.35 5.62
C GLU A 267 -11.74 15.14 6.50
N LEU A 268 -11.94 14.78 7.76
CA LEU A 268 -10.87 14.58 8.72
C LEU A 268 -10.11 13.26 8.46
N LYS A 269 -8.83 13.23 8.86
CA LYS A 269 -7.99 12.04 8.71
C LYS A 269 -8.48 10.84 9.53
N SER A 270 -9.06 11.07 10.71
CA SER A 270 -9.59 10.02 11.58
C SER A 270 -10.77 10.52 12.40
N THR A 271 -11.37 9.61 13.19
CA THR A 271 -12.39 9.94 14.20
C THR A 271 -11.79 10.14 15.59
N ASP A 272 -10.46 10.13 15.76
CA ASP A 272 -9.83 10.60 17.00
C ASP A 272 -9.36 12.02 16.79
N PHE A 273 -10.11 12.98 17.33
CA PHE A 273 -9.78 14.39 17.20
C PHE A 273 -10.05 15.16 18.49
N THR A 274 -9.45 16.33 18.54
CA THR A 274 -9.77 17.39 19.50
C THR A 274 -10.01 18.68 18.72
N TRP A 275 -10.72 19.62 19.34
CA TRP A 275 -10.97 20.91 18.73
C TRP A 275 -10.79 22.06 19.70
N ALA A 276 -10.48 23.22 19.14
CA ALA A 276 -10.48 24.49 19.84
C ALA A 276 -11.08 25.57 18.94
N ARG A 277 -11.90 26.44 19.53
CA ARG A 277 -12.38 27.64 18.86
C ARG A 277 -11.42 28.80 19.10
N LYS A 278 -11.02 29.46 18.02
CA LYS A 278 -10.19 30.67 18.04
C LYS A 278 -10.91 31.76 17.24
N GLY A 279 -11.68 32.60 17.92
CA GLY A 279 -12.55 33.60 17.30
C GLY A 279 -13.55 32.96 16.33
N ASN A 280 -13.45 33.31 15.04
CA ASN A 280 -14.30 32.77 13.97
C ASN A 280 -13.75 31.49 13.32
N ARG A 281 -12.78 30.81 13.93
CA ARG A 281 -12.16 29.58 13.40
C ARG A 281 -12.27 28.42 14.38
N ILE A 282 -12.41 27.22 13.84
CA ILE A 282 -12.29 25.95 14.55
C ILE A 282 -10.98 25.29 14.09
N VAL A 283 -10.08 25.06 15.04
CA VAL A 283 -8.85 24.29 14.84
C VAL A 283 -9.13 22.88 15.31
N ILE A 284 -9.02 21.91 14.40
CA ILE A 284 -9.25 20.49 14.67
C ILE A 284 -7.90 19.78 14.53
N THR A 285 -7.51 19.05 15.58
CA THR A 285 -6.30 18.22 15.55
C THR A 285 -6.71 16.76 15.67
N THR A 286 -6.35 15.97 14.67
CA THR A 286 -6.62 14.52 14.58
C THR A 286 -5.39 13.71 14.99
N LYS A 287 -5.64 12.49 15.48
CA LYS A 287 -4.64 11.45 15.68
C LYS A 287 -4.91 10.24 14.79
N GLY A 288 -3.88 9.75 14.13
CA GLY A 288 -3.95 8.67 13.14
C GLY A 288 -4.62 9.09 11.83
N TYR A 289 -4.60 8.17 10.87
CA TYR A 289 -5.15 8.34 9.53
C TYR A 289 -5.79 7.06 9.03
N GLY A 290 -7.12 7.12 8.84
CA GLY A 290 -7.94 6.02 8.35
C GLY A 290 -9.04 5.60 9.33
N HIS A 291 -9.75 4.51 8.98
CA HIS A 291 -10.86 4.01 9.78
C HIS A 291 -10.41 3.30 11.06
N GLY A 292 -9.18 2.80 11.13
CA GLY A 292 -8.60 2.23 12.35
C GLY A 292 -8.82 0.73 12.55
N VAL A 293 -9.53 0.06 11.66
CA VAL A 293 -9.88 -1.37 11.80
C VAL A 293 -8.89 -2.24 11.02
N GLY A 294 -8.41 -3.32 11.64
CA GLY A 294 -7.49 -4.29 11.03
C GLY A 294 -6.04 -3.81 11.07
N MET A 295 -5.28 -4.00 9.98
CA MET A 295 -3.83 -3.73 9.99
C MET A 295 -3.48 -2.25 9.82
N SER A 296 -2.67 -1.70 10.73
CA SER A 296 -2.01 -0.42 10.50
C SER A 296 -0.79 -0.59 9.59
N GLN A 297 -0.72 0.16 8.49
CA GLN A 297 0.40 0.12 7.54
C GLN A 297 1.71 0.63 8.17
N TYR A 298 1.67 1.76 8.87
CA TYR A 298 2.85 2.26 9.58
C TYR A 298 3.22 1.37 10.76
N GLY A 299 2.22 0.87 11.50
CA GLY A 299 2.45 -0.10 12.57
C GLY A 299 3.13 -1.37 12.05
N ALA A 300 2.68 -1.93 10.92
CA ALA A 300 3.34 -3.06 10.25
C ALA A 300 4.79 -2.74 9.85
N ASN A 301 5.04 -1.55 9.30
CA ASN A 301 6.39 -1.10 8.95
C ASN A 301 7.33 -1.03 10.15
N PHE A 302 6.88 -0.48 11.28
CA PHE A 302 7.71 -0.41 12.47
C PHE A 302 7.92 -1.76 13.15
N LEU A 303 6.91 -2.64 13.15
CA LEU A 303 7.08 -4.03 13.59
C LEU A 303 8.13 -4.76 12.73
N ALA A 304 8.09 -4.58 11.41
CA ALA A 304 9.09 -5.13 10.51
C ALA A 304 10.50 -4.57 10.80
N LYS A 305 10.62 -3.27 11.10
CA LYS A 305 11.90 -2.66 11.54
C LYS A 305 12.43 -3.25 12.84
N GLU A 306 11.55 -3.75 13.71
CA GLU A 306 11.88 -4.47 14.93
C GLU A 306 12.13 -5.97 14.69
N GLY A 307 12.21 -6.41 13.43
CA GLY A 307 12.55 -7.77 13.03
C GLY A 307 11.37 -8.74 13.02
N LYS A 308 10.11 -8.25 13.09
CA LYS A 308 8.93 -9.11 12.95
C LYS A 308 8.73 -9.55 11.50
N THR A 309 8.38 -10.82 11.32
CA THR A 309 8.03 -11.36 10.00
C THR A 309 6.60 -10.97 9.60
N TYR A 310 6.28 -11.04 8.31
CA TYR A 310 4.94 -10.75 7.81
C TYR A 310 3.87 -11.63 8.46
N GLU A 311 4.17 -12.90 8.78
CA GLU A 311 3.24 -13.79 9.47
C GLU A 311 2.95 -13.32 10.90
N GLN A 312 3.96 -12.82 11.61
CA GLN A 312 3.79 -12.26 12.94
C GLN A 312 2.99 -10.96 12.89
N ILE A 313 3.24 -10.12 11.88
CA ILE A 313 2.53 -8.85 11.68
C ILE A 313 1.04 -9.10 11.42
N VAL A 314 0.69 -9.95 10.45
CA VAL A 314 -0.73 -10.20 10.14
C VAL A 314 -1.46 -10.88 11.30
N LYS A 315 -0.82 -11.83 12.00
CA LYS A 315 -1.42 -12.47 13.19
C LYS A 315 -1.55 -11.53 14.39
N TYR A 316 -0.77 -10.47 14.44
CA TYR A 316 -0.90 -9.43 15.46
C TYR A 316 -2.17 -8.60 15.26
N TYR A 317 -2.41 -8.14 14.02
CA TYR A 317 -3.55 -7.28 13.70
C TYR A 317 -4.86 -8.04 13.47
N TYR A 318 -4.78 -9.29 12.99
CA TYR A 318 -5.94 -10.13 12.74
C TYR A 318 -5.90 -11.33 13.70
N GLN A 319 -6.76 -11.31 14.72
CA GLN A 319 -6.69 -12.28 15.82
C GLN A 319 -7.23 -13.65 15.42
N GLY A 320 -6.48 -14.71 15.73
CA GLY A 320 -6.90 -16.09 15.49
C GLY A 320 -6.92 -16.51 14.02
N VAL A 321 -6.34 -15.71 13.11
CA VAL A 321 -6.29 -16.05 11.69
C VAL A 321 -5.16 -17.01 11.37
N GLU A 322 -5.36 -17.73 10.26
CA GLU A 322 -4.39 -18.64 9.70
C GLU A 322 -3.98 -18.19 8.31
N ILE A 323 -2.71 -18.42 7.98
CA ILE A 323 -2.22 -18.23 6.60
C ILE A 323 -2.40 -19.56 5.89
N ARG A 324 -3.07 -19.51 4.74
CA ARG A 324 -3.41 -20.69 3.93
C ARG A 324 -3.20 -20.39 2.45
N GLY A 325 -3.09 -21.45 1.66
CA GLY A 325 -3.03 -21.35 0.21
C GLY A 325 -4.40 -21.05 -0.39
N LEU A 326 -4.41 -20.22 -1.43
CA LEU A 326 -5.57 -19.87 -2.25
C LEU A 326 -6.24 -21.11 -2.86
N SER A 327 -5.47 -22.17 -3.10
CA SER A 327 -5.94 -23.46 -3.60
C SER A 327 -7.09 -24.07 -2.77
N LEU A 328 -7.22 -23.72 -1.48
CA LEU A 328 -8.31 -24.20 -0.63
C LEU A 328 -9.69 -23.61 -0.98
N VAL A 329 -9.71 -22.46 -1.65
CA VAL A 329 -10.95 -21.81 -2.13
C VAL A 329 -11.01 -21.74 -3.65
N ALA A 330 -10.02 -22.31 -4.33
CA ALA A 330 -9.89 -22.31 -5.78
C ALA A 330 -11.08 -22.91 -6.53
N SER A 331 -11.70 -23.95 -5.96
CA SER A 331 -12.85 -24.62 -6.56
C SER A 331 -14.14 -23.79 -6.58
N LYS A 332 -14.11 -22.60 -5.97
CA LYS A 332 -15.25 -21.68 -5.88
C LYS A 332 -15.18 -20.53 -6.88
N PHE A 333 -14.13 -20.45 -7.71
CA PHE A 333 -13.99 -19.45 -8.77
C PHE A 333 -14.62 -19.89 -10.09
#